data_AF-A0A7K4PDC4-F1
#
_entry.id   AF-A0A7K4PDC4-F1
#
_cell.length_a   1.000
_cell.length_b   1.000
_cell.length_c   1.000
_cell.angle_alpha   90.00
_cell.angle_beta   90.00
_cell.angle_gamma   90.00
#
_symmetry.space_group_name_H-M   'P 1'
#
loop_
_entity.id
_entity.type
_entity.pdbx_description
1 polymer ?
#
loop_
_entity_poly.entity_id
_entity_poly.type
_entity_poly.pdbx_seq_one_letter_code
_entity_poly.pdbx_strand_id
1 'polypeptide(L)'
;RKRAAGYDLTSLFVGSEGTLGFLTQATLRLHPLPEASAVTIASFPSVGAAVACTVQVLQAAVPVARIGEYPQPEEGVQVPLVEPNTASSHPEFLDEVMADACSRFSEMGLPVAATLLLELHGSRHSLAEQQQQTEEIVQQNGGSSLAWAEGQEERERLWSMRHNAWYAALALRPGCQGYSTDVCVPISRLPDVVVETKQDLQASNITGPMVGHVGDGNFHCILVFNSQDPEEAQRIHAFTERLGRRALAAGGTCTGEHGVGLGKRALLQEELGPEGLDTLRSIKAALDPHNLMNPGKVL
;
A
#
# COMPACT_ATOMS: atom_id res chain seq x y z
N ARG A 1 -1.23 9.24 -25.86
CA ARG A 1 -1.94 9.37 -27.16
C ARG A 1 -3.34 8.80 -27.00
N LYS A 2 -4.38 9.57 -27.32
CA LYS A 2 -5.78 9.05 -27.32
C LYS A 2 -5.94 8.06 -28.46
N ARG A 3 -6.43 6.85 -28.18
CA ARG A 3 -6.68 5.79 -29.18
C ARG A 3 -7.95 5.03 -28.76
N ALA A 4 -8.76 4.63 -29.72
CA ALA A 4 -9.96 3.80 -29.52
C ALA A 4 -10.09 2.74 -30.62
N ALA A 5 -8.95 2.33 -31.18
CA ALA A 5 -8.89 1.39 -32.28
C ALA A 5 -8.83 -0.05 -31.74
N GLY A 6 -9.98 -0.58 -31.33
CA GLY A 6 -10.11 -1.93 -30.78
C GLY A 6 -9.80 -2.03 -29.28
N TYR A 7 -9.58 -3.26 -28.81
CA TYR A 7 -9.29 -3.56 -27.41
C TYR A 7 -7.93 -3.01 -26.96
N ASP A 8 -7.83 -2.62 -25.70
CA ASP A 8 -6.57 -2.21 -25.10
C ASP A 8 -5.72 -3.43 -24.75
N LEU A 9 -4.87 -3.84 -25.70
CA LEU A 9 -3.96 -4.97 -25.50
C LEU A 9 -2.88 -4.66 -24.45
N THR A 10 -2.57 -3.39 -24.15
CA THR A 10 -1.60 -3.05 -23.11
C THR A 10 -2.12 -3.46 -21.74
N SER A 11 -3.41 -3.25 -21.46
CA SER A 11 -4.05 -3.66 -20.21
C SER A 11 -4.03 -5.17 -19.97
N LEU A 12 -3.88 -6.00 -21.01
CA LEU A 12 -3.71 -7.44 -20.83
C LEU A 12 -2.38 -7.79 -20.16
N PHE A 13 -1.31 -7.04 -20.44
CA PHE A 13 0.02 -7.31 -19.88
C PHE A 13 0.24 -6.69 -18.51
N VAL A 14 -0.44 -5.57 -18.20
CA VAL A 14 -0.38 -4.93 -16.88
C VAL A 14 -1.03 -5.86 -15.85
N GLY A 15 -0.27 -6.25 -14.82
CA GLY A 15 -0.73 -7.22 -13.81
C GLY A 15 -0.67 -8.69 -14.26
N SER A 16 -0.15 -8.99 -15.45
CA SER A 16 -0.05 -10.37 -15.94
C SER A 16 1.02 -11.23 -15.23
N GLU A 17 1.85 -10.63 -14.37
CA GLU A 17 2.91 -11.31 -13.60
C GLU A 17 3.86 -12.17 -14.48
N GLY A 18 4.13 -11.71 -15.71
CA GLY A 18 5.00 -12.41 -16.66
C GLY A 18 4.39 -13.68 -17.25
N THR A 19 3.09 -13.92 -17.05
CA THR A 19 2.40 -15.09 -17.60
C THR A 19 2.04 -14.93 -19.08
N LEU A 20 2.04 -13.71 -19.63
CA LEU A 20 1.69 -13.48 -21.04
C LEU A 20 2.90 -13.12 -21.91
N GLY A 21 4.09 -12.92 -21.31
CA GLY A 21 5.31 -12.53 -22.00
C GLY A 21 6.17 -11.58 -21.17
N PHE A 22 7.19 -11.00 -21.81
CA PHE A 22 8.10 -10.04 -21.20
C PHE A 22 7.85 -8.63 -21.71
N LEU A 23 7.78 -7.67 -20.80
CA LEU A 23 7.79 -6.25 -21.14
C LEU A 23 9.24 -5.80 -21.38
N THR A 24 9.54 -5.37 -22.59
CA THR A 24 10.90 -4.91 -22.96
C THR A 24 11.03 -3.39 -22.97
N GLN A 25 9.93 -2.67 -23.13
CA GLN A 25 9.87 -1.22 -23.18
C GLN A 25 8.54 -0.72 -22.62
N ALA A 26 8.56 0.46 -21.99
CA ALA A 26 7.38 1.15 -21.52
C ALA A 26 7.42 2.64 -21.93
N THR A 27 6.26 3.21 -22.23
CA THR A 27 6.11 4.65 -22.42
C THR A 27 5.17 5.18 -21.34
N LEU A 28 5.71 5.99 -20.44
CA LEU A 28 4.97 6.52 -19.30
C LEU A 28 4.53 7.95 -19.55
N ARG A 29 3.40 8.34 -18.96
CA ARG A 29 2.99 9.74 -18.89
C ARG A 29 3.65 10.36 -17.67
N LEU A 30 4.42 11.42 -17.89
CA LEU A 30 4.99 12.23 -16.83
C LEU A 30 4.05 13.38 -16.47
N HIS A 31 4.14 13.83 -15.23
CA HIS A 31 3.43 15.00 -14.72
C HIS A 31 4.47 16.09 -14.35
N PRO A 32 4.12 17.38 -14.48
CA PRO A 32 4.99 18.45 -14.00
C PRO A 32 5.14 18.35 -12.47
N LEU A 33 6.30 18.77 -11.97
CA LEU A 33 6.51 18.92 -10.53
C LEU A 33 5.56 20.00 -9.99
N PRO A 34 4.98 19.81 -8.80
CA PRO A 34 4.15 20.82 -8.17
C PRO A 34 4.97 22.08 -7.82
N GLU A 35 4.32 23.24 -7.79
CA GLU A 35 4.95 24.51 -7.42
C GLU A 35 5.34 24.54 -5.94
N ALA A 36 4.50 23.94 -5.09
CA ALA A 36 4.72 23.78 -3.66
C ALA A 36 4.15 22.45 -3.17
N SER A 37 4.81 21.87 -2.17
CA SER A 37 4.35 20.69 -1.45
C SER A 37 4.57 20.87 0.05
N ALA A 38 3.71 20.28 0.86
CA ALA A 38 3.87 20.22 2.31
C ALA A 38 3.57 18.81 2.82
N VAL A 39 4.39 18.29 3.73
CA VAL A 39 4.21 16.98 4.38
C VAL A 39 3.94 17.19 5.86
N THR A 40 3.05 16.39 6.44
CA THR A 40 2.86 16.36 7.89
C THR A 40 2.55 14.97 8.41
N ILE A 41 2.76 14.78 9.71
CA ILE A 41 2.43 13.57 10.44
C ILE A 41 1.37 13.90 11.48
N ALA A 42 0.34 13.06 11.54
CA ALA A 42 -0.75 13.16 12.50
C ALA A 42 -0.87 11.84 13.28
N SER A 43 -0.82 11.90 14.60
CA SER A 43 -1.05 10.74 15.47
C SER A 43 -2.48 10.76 16.00
N PHE A 44 -3.10 9.58 16.10
CA PHE A 44 -4.51 9.38 16.42
C PHE A 44 -4.70 8.44 17.60
N PRO A 45 -5.82 8.56 18.35
CA PRO A 45 -6.09 7.71 19.51
C PRO A 45 -6.37 6.25 19.17
N SER A 46 -6.68 5.93 17.90
CA SER A 46 -6.89 4.56 17.44
C SER A 46 -6.71 4.43 15.93
N VAL A 47 -6.49 3.21 15.45
CA VAL A 47 -6.48 2.89 14.01
C VAL A 47 -7.78 3.30 13.32
N GLY A 48 -8.93 3.13 13.99
CA GLY A 48 -10.25 3.53 13.49
C GLY A 48 -10.39 5.04 13.30
N ALA A 49 -9.85 5.85 14.23
CA ALA A 49 -9.83 7.30 14.11
C ALA A 49 -8.96 7.78 12.94
N ALA A 50 -7.78 7.17 12.74
CA ALA A 50 -6.89 7.50 11.64
C ALA A 50 -7.56 7.24 10.28
N VAL A 51 -8.10 6.04 10.06
CA VAL A 51 -8.76 5.71 8.78
C VAL A 51 -10.08 6.46 8.58
N ALA A 52 -10.81 6.82 9.63
CA ALA A 52 -11.97 7.72 9.52
C ALA A 52 -11.56 9.12 9.05
N CYS A 53 -10.43 9.64 9.55
CA CYS A 53 -9.82 10.88 9.08
C CYS A 53 -9.46 10.78 7.59
N THR A 54 -8.86 9.67 7.15
CA THR A 54 -8.57 9.42 5.73
C THR A 54 -9.83 9.54 4.86
N VAL A 55 -10.93 8.88 5.26
CA VAL A 55 -12.20 8.95 4.51
C VAL A 55 -12.69 10.40 4.39
N GLN A 56 -12.63 11.18 5.47
CA GLN A 56 -13.08 12.57 5.47
C GLN A 56 -12.19 13.48 4.63
N VAL A 57 -10.87 13.32 4.69
CA VAL A 57 -9.91 14.07 3.83
C VAL A 57 -10.21 13.84 2.35
N LEU A 58 -10.50 12.60 1.95
CA LEU A 58 -10.84 12.27 0.57
C LEU A 58 -12.21 12.83 0.16
N GLN A 59 -13.21 12.73 1.04
CA GLN A 59 -14.56 13.28 0.79
C GLN A 59 -14.58 14.80 0.68
N ALA A 60 -13.69 15.46 1.41
CA ALA A 60 -13.46 16.89 1.36
C ALA A 60 -12.77 17.35 0.06
N ALA A 61 -12.38 16.40 -0.81
CA ALA A 61 -11.69 16.64 -2.08
C ALA A 61 -10.42 17.48 -1.92
N VAL A 62 -9.76 17.37 -0.76
CA VAL A 62 -8.44 17.98 -0.54
C VAL A 62 -7.47 17.33 -1.54
N PRO A 63 -6.77 18.11 -2.39
CA PRO A 63 -5.78 17.57 -3.32
C PRO A 63 -4.57 17.00 -2.56
N VAL A 64 -4.66 15.74 -2.16
CA VAL A 64 -3.55 14.97 -1.59
C VAL A 64 -2.61 14.57 -2.72
N ALA A 65 -1.32 14.64 -2.43
CA ALA A 65 -0.29 14.53 -3.44
C ALA A 65 -0.08 13.11 -3.93
N ARG A 66 0.25 12.98 -5.23
CA ARG A 66 0.96 11.80 -5.75
C ARG A 66 2.37 11.83 -5.22
N ILE A 67 2.66 10.88 -4.36
CA ILE A 67 3.99 10.62 -3.84
C ILE A 67 4.77 9.98 -4.98
N GLY A 68 5.95 10.49 -5.27
CA GLY A 68 6.94 9.77 -6.05
C GLY A 68 8.16 9.68 -5.15
N GLU A 69 8.74 8.51 -5.03
CA GLU A 69 9.98 8.39 -4.26
C GLU A 69 11.04 9.31 -4.88
N TYR A 70 11.68 10.11 -4.03
CA TYR A 70 12.87 10.86 -4.41
C TYR A 70 14.03 9.85 -4.46
N PRO A 71 14.69 9.65 -5.61
CA PRO A 71 15.85 8.78 -5.65
C PRO A 71 16.93 9.34 -4.72
N GLN A 72 17.35 8.55 -3.74
CA GLN A 72 18.57 8.82 -3.00
C GLN A 72 19.75 8.80 -4.00
N PRO A 73 20.66 9.79 -3.99
CA PRO A 73 21.84 9.72 -4.82
C PRO A 73 22.78 8.63 -4.27
N GLU A 74 22.74 7.43 -4.86
CA GLU A 74 23.78 6.42 -4.59
C GLU A 74 25.01 6.65 -5.49
N GLU A 75 26.16 6.94 -4.87
CA GLU A 75 27.45 6.79 -5.52
C GLU A 75 27.75 5.29 -5.75
N GLY A 76 27.75 4.86 -7.01
CA GLY A 76 28.66 3.79 -7.42
C GLY A 76 28.12 2.38 -7.73
N VAL A 77 26.81 2.16 -7.92
CA VAL A 77 26.31 0.87 -8.44
C VAL A 77 25.33 1.05 -9.60
N GLN A 78 25.78 0.71 -10.82
CA GLN A 78 24.93 0.61 -12.00
C GLN A 78 24.24 -0.76 -12.06
N VAL A 79 23.27 -0.97 -11.18
CA VAL A 79 22.15 -1.88 -11.46
C VAL A 79 20.93 -1.19 -10.90
N PRO A 80 20.02 -0.64 -11.71
CA PRO A 80 18.79 -0.07 -11.17
C PRO A 80 17.92 -1.25 -10.72
N LEU A 81 17.98 -1.57 -9.43
CA LEU A 81 16.79 -2.08 -8.75
C LEU A 81 15.79 -0.94 -8.83
N VAL A 82 15.04 -0.90 -9.94
CA VAL A 82 13.82 -0.12 -10.03
C VAL A 82 12.85 -0.85 -9.11
N GLU A 83 12.81 -0.46 -7.84
CA GLU A 83 11.64 -0.77 -7.05
C GLU A 83 10.43 -0.17 -7.79
N PRO A 84 9.34 -0.94 -7.98
CA PRO A 84 8.18 -0.45 -8.68
C PRO A 84 7.66 0.78 -7.92
N ASN A 85 7.80 1.91 -8.59
CA ASN A 85 7.35 3.24 -8.19
C ASN A 85 5.84 3.22 -7.95
N THR A 86 5.38 2.83 -6.75
CA THR A 86 3.98 2.95 -6.34
C THR A 86 3.75 4.38 -5.88
N ALA A 87 3.48 5.23 -6.88
CA ALA A 87 3.06 6.59 -6.61
C ALA A 87 1.63 6.58 -6.03
N SER A 88 1.49 6.44 -4.71
CA SER A 88 0.19 6.61 -4.03
C SER A 88 -0.16 8.10 -3.97
N SER A 89 -1.41 8.44 -4.29
CA SER A 89 -1.94 9.82 -4.28
C SER A 89 -2.51 10.29 -2.94
N HIS A 90 -2.12 9.65 -1.85
CA HIS A 90 -3.09 9.36 -0.81
C HIS A 90 -2.48 9.35 0.59
N PRO A 91 -3.30 9.62 1.63
CA PRO A 91 -2.86 9.49 3.01
C PRO A 91 -2.19 8.13 3.23
N GLU A 92 -0.98 8.15 3.77
CA GLU A 92 -0.27 6.96 4.20
C GLU A 92 -0.63 6.67 5.65
N PHE A 93 -0.85 5.41 5.97
CA PHE A 93 -1.24 4.95 7.29
C PHE A 93 -0.18 4.03 7.88
N LEU A 94 0.01 4.14 9.19
CA LEU A 94 0.79 3.25 10.03
C LEU A 94 -0.07 2.94 11.26
N ASP A 95 -0.23 1.67 11.61
CA ASP A 95 -0.77 1.36 12.94
C ASP A 95 0.25 1.68 14.03
N GLU A 96 -0.15 1.60 15.29
CA GLU A 96 0.72 1.96 16.42
C GLU A 96 1.98 1.09 16.51
N VAL A 97 1.91 -0.16 16.04
CA VAL A 97 3.06 -1.08 16.04
C VAL A 97 4.05 -0.69 14.94
N MET A 98 3.54 -0.37 13.74
CA MET A 98 4.37 0.09 12.64
C MET A 98 4.99 1.46 12.93
N ALA A 99 4.22 2.40 13.48
CA ALA A 99 4.70 3.72 13.86
C ALA A 99 5.86 3.61 14.87
N ASP A 100 5.72 2.78 15.89
CA ASP A 100 6.78 2.51 16.87
C ASP A 100 8.00 1.80 16.25
N ALA A 101 7.77 0.83 15.36
CA ALA A 101 8.84 0.16 14.62
C ALA A 101 9.67 1.17 13.81
N CYS A 102 9.01 2.01 13.01
CA CYS A 102 9.68 2.98 12.16
C CYS A 102 10.32 4.10 12.97
N SER A 103 9.67 4.54 14.06
CA SER A 103 10.21 5.54 14.99
C SER A 103 11.55 5.11 15.59
N ARG A 104 11.65 3.84 16.03
CA ARG A 104 12.89 3.26 16.58
C ARG A 104 13.94 3.01 15.50
N PHE A 105 13.52 2.56 14.32
CA PHE A 105 14.43 2.25 13.22
C PHE A 105 15.05 3.51 12.60
N SER A 106 14.28 4.60 12.48
CA SER A 106 14.70 5.86 11.87
C SER A 106 15.06 6.96 12.88
N GLU A 107 15.08 6.64 14.18
CA GLU A 107 15.41 7.57 15.27
C GLU A 107 14.58 8.88 15.27
N MET A 108 13.28 8.76 14.94
CA MET A 108 12.39 9.91 14.74
C MET A 108 11.66 10.38 15.99
N GLY A 109 11.60 9.56 17.05
CA GLY A 109 10.95 9.93 18.32
C GLY A 109 9.43 10.13 18.23
N LEU A 110 8.77 9.48 17.27
CA LEU A 110 7.31 9.50 17.13
C LEU A 110 6.61 8.74 18.26
N PRO A 111 5.39 9.15 18.64
CA PRO A 111 4.60 8.45 19.64
C PRO A 111 4.14 7.08 19.14
N VAL A 112 3.94 6.15 20.09
CA VAL A 112 3.34 4.83 19.83
C VAL A 112 1.82 5.01 19.65
N ALA A 113 1.42 5.42 18.46
CA ALA A 113 0.05 5.73 18.10
C ALA A 113 -0.22 5.46 16.61
N ALA A 114 -1.48 5.18 16.28
CA ALA A 114 -1.89 5.12 14.88
C ALA A 114 -1.57 6.46 14.21
N THR A 115 -0.96 6.41 13.04
CA THR A 115 -0.33 7.59 12.44
C THR A 115 -0.72 7.70 10.98
N LEU A 116 -1.07 8.92 10.55
CA LEU A 116 -1.15 9.28 9.14
C LEU A 116 0.04 10.15 8.74
N LEU A 117 0.59 9.87 7.58
CA LEU A 117 1.51 10.75 6.86
C LEU A 117 0.75 11.32 5.66
N LEU A 118 0.69 12.64 5.58
CA LEU A 118 -0.12 13.39 4.61
C LEU A 118 0.80 14.29 3.80
N GLU A 119 0.76 14.19 2.48
CA GLU A 119 1.43 15.14 1.59
C GLU A 119 0.39 15.90 0.77
N LEU A 120 0.50 17.23 0.77
CA LEU A 120 -0.33 18.12 -0.02
C LEU A 120 0.51 18.74 -1.14
N HIS A 121 -0.08 18.96 -2.30
CA HIS A 121 0.57 19.69 -3.39
C HIS A 121 -0.35 20.73 -4.02
N GLY A 122 0.27 21.73 -4.64
CA GLY A 122 -0.47 22.68 -5.46
C GLY A 122 0.33 23.93 -5.77
N SER A 123 -0.42 25.00 -6.06
CA SER A 123 0.12 26.35 -6.02
C SER A 123 0.34 26.79 -4.57
N ARG A 124 1.19 27.79 -4.34
CA ARG A 124 1.37 28.36 -2.99
C ARG A 124 0.07 28.88 -2.38
N HIS A 125 -0.84 29.39 -3.21
CA HIS A 125 -2.12 29.91 -2.75
C HIS A 125 -3.08 28.81 -2.29
N SER A 126 -3.20 27.73 -3.07
CA SER A 126 -4.07 26.60 -2.74
C SER A 126 -3.54 25.77 -1.57
N LEU A 127 -2.23 25.71 -1.38
CA LEU A 127 -1.62 24.88 -0.33
C LEU A 127 -2.05 25.32 1.08
N ALA A 128 -2.10 26.63 1.35
CA ALA A 128 -2.51 27.15 2.65
C ALA A 128 -3.97 26.79 3.01
N GLU A 129 -4.88 26.87 2.03
CA GLU A 129 -6.29 26.47 2.22
C GLU A 129 -6.42 24.97 2.50
N GLN A 130 -5.66 24.15 1.76
CA GLN A 130 -5.63 22.70 1.96
C GLN A 130 -5.07 22.31 3.32
N GLN A 131 -4.00 22.98 3.79
CA GLN A 131 -3.42 22.77 5.12
C GLN A 131 -4.46 23.03 6.21
N GLN A 132 -5.13 24.20 6.16
CA GLN A 132 -6.17 24.54 7.13
C GLN A 132 -7.31 23.52 7.14
N GLN A 133 -7.83 23.17 5.96
CA GLN A 133 -8.93 22.19 5.86
C GLN A 133 -8.50 20.82 6.39
N THR A 134 -7.26 20.40 6.14
CA THR A 134 -6.71 19.14 6.64
C THR A 134 -6.56 19.18 8.17
N GLU A 135 -6.07 20.27 8.74
CA GLU A 135 -5.97 20.46 10.19
C GLU A 135 -7.33 20.34 10.88
N GLU A 136 -8.37 20.98 10.33
CA GLU A 136 -9.73 20.92 10.88
C GLU A 136 -10.26 19.47 10.89
N ILE A 137 -10.06 18.71 9.80
CA ILE A 137 -10.47 17.31 9.70
C ILE A 137 -9.68 16.44 10.68
N VAL A 138 -8.36 16.61 10.76
CA VAL A 138 -7.51 15.87 11.71
C VAL A 138 -7.98 16.11 13.14
N GLN A 139 -8.25 17.37 13.51
CA GLN A 139 -8.72 17.73 14.84
C GLN A 139 -10.10 17.12 15.16
N GLN A 140 -11.03 17.13 14.20
CA GLN A 140 -12.36 16.51 14.36
C GLN A 140 -12.29 15.00 14.63
N ASN A 141 -11.23 14.34 14.15
CA ASN A 141 -10.98 12.92 14.39
C ASN A 141 -10.05 12.67 15.60
N GLY A 142 -9.76 13.71 16.39
CA GLY A 142 -8.92 13.60 17.59
C GLY A 142 -7.43 13.42 17.31
N GLY A 143 -6.98 13.78 16.11
CA GLY A 143 -5.57 13.75 15.74
C GLY A 143 -4.74 14.83 16.45
N SER A 144 -3.43 14.64 16.47
CA SER A 144 -2.47 15.59 17.04
C SER A 144 -2.42 16.90 16.26
N SER A 145 -1.84 17.94 16.88
CA SER A 145 -1.46 19.17 16.17
C SER A 145 -0.49 18.85 15.02
N LEU A 146 -0.69 19.48 13.88
CA LEU A 146 0.14 19.28 12.69
C LEU A 146 1.32 20.24 12.68
N ALA A 147 2.47 19.73 12.26
CA ALA A 147 3.63 20.52 11.88
C ALA A 147 3.92 20.24 10.41
N TRP A 148 3.90 21.27 9.58
CA TRP A 148 4.08 21.14 8.14
C TRP A 148 5.54 21.32 7.74
N ALA A 149 6.08 20.29 7.10
CA ALA A 149 7.38 20.31 6.45
C ALA A 149 7.21 20.74 4.99
N GLU A 150 7.66 21.94 4.65
CA GLU A 150 7.67 22.45 3.27
C GLU A 150 9.06 22.31 2.61
N GLY A 151 10.11 22.31 3.43
CA GLY A 151 11.50 22.14 2.98
C GLY A 151 11.74 20.72 2.46
N GLN A 152 12.49 20.60 1.35
CA GLN A 152 12.76 19.30 0.74
C GLN A 152 13.40 18.30 1.72
N GLU A 153 14.44 18.72 2.44
CA GLU A 153 15.15 17.87 3.40
C GLU A 153 14.23 17.36 4.53
N GLU A 154 13.36 18.23 5.04
CA GLU A 154 12.42 17.86 6.11
C GLU A 154 11.34 16.90 5.60
N ARG A 155 10.82 17.12 4.39
CA ARG A 155 9.88 16.19 3.73
C ARG A 155 10.52 14.83 3.50
N GLU A 156 11.74 14.79 2.96
CA GLU A 156 12.49 13.55 2.74
C GLU A 156 12.74 12.80 4.04
N ARG A 157 13.03 13.52 5.14
CA ARG A 157 13.18 12.93 6.47
C ARG A 157 11.89 12.27 6.95
N LEU A 158 10.74 12.92 6.81
CA LEU A 158 9.44 12.31 7.19
C LEU A 158 9.12 11.09 6.32
N TRP A 159 9.40 11.17 5.02
CA TRP A 159 9.21 10.07 4.08
C TRP A 159 10.12 8.87 4.32
N SER A 160 11.35 9.12 4.78
CA SER A 160 12.33 8.06 5.08
C SER A 160 11.79 7.03 6.08
N MET A 161 10.95 7.45 7.03
CA MET A 161 10.28 6.56 7.96
C MET A 161 9.39 5.55 7.21
N ARG A 162 8.57 6.04 6.27
CA ARG A 162 7.60 5.22 5.53
C ARG A 162 8.27 4.31 4.51
N HIS A 163 9.34 4.76 3.84
CA HIS A 163 10.11 3.94 2.91
C HIS A 163 10.83 2.79 3.62
N ASN A 164 11.23 2.98 4.87
CA ASN A 164 11.90 1.95 5.68
C ASN A 164 10.94 0.99 6.41
N ALA A 165 9.62 1.06 6.17
CA ALA A 165 8.62 0.30 6.91
C ALA A 165 8.87 -1.23 6.87
N TRP A 166 9.32 -1.77 5.73
CA TRP A 166 9.68 -3.18 5.62
C TRP A 166 10.83 -3.57 6.56
N TYR A 167 11.92 -2.81 6.54
CA TYR A 167 13.08 -3.08 7.39
C TYR A 167 12.77 -2.86 8.88
N ALA A 168 12.00 -1.81 9.19
CA ALA A 168 11.53 -1.53 10.54
C ALA A 168 10.66 -2.68 11.08
N ALA A 169 9.76 -3.23 10.26
CA ALA A 169 8.94 -4.38 10.64
C ALA A 169 9.82 -5.61 10.93
N LEU A 170 10.78 -5.96 10.07
CA LEU A 170 11.70 -7.07 10.30
C LEU A 170 12.52 -6.90 11.59
N ALA A 171 12.91 -5.67 11.92
CA ALA A 171 13.65 -5.37 13.14
C ALA A 171 12.85 -5.64 14.44
N LEU A 172 11.53 -5.80 14.37
CA LEU A 172 10.70 -6.19 15.53
C LEU A 172 11.07 -7.59 16.05
N ARG A 173 11.51 -8.49 15.17
CA ARG A 173 11.90 -9.86 15.52
C ARG A 173 13.15 -10.28 14.74
N PRO A 174 14.36 -9.89 15.19
CA PRO A 174 15.60 -10.21 14.52
C PRO A 174 15.76 -11.72 14.26
N GLY A 175 16.17 -12.08 13.03
CA GLY A 175 16.34 -13.47 12.61
C GLY A 175 15.06 -14.16 12.11
N CYS A 176 13.89 -13.52 12.21
CA CYS A 176 12.65 -13.99 11.59
C CYS A 176 12.55 -13.56 10.11
N GLN A 177 11.63 -14.19 9.38
CA GLN A 177 11.30 -13.84 7.99
C GLN A 177 10.08 -12.91 7.94
N GLY A 178 10.02 -12.08 6.90
CA GLY A 178 8.86 -11.25 6.59
C GLY A 178 8.04 -11.82 5.45
N TYR A 179 6.73 -11.65 5.53
CA TYR A 179 5.77 -11.92 4.46
C TYR A 179 4.78 -10.77 4.38
N SER A 180 4.81 -10.04 3.26
CA SER A 180 3.90 -8.91 3.03
C SER A 180 2.63 -9.40 2.33
N THR A 181 1.48 -9.08 2.90
CA THR A 181 0.18 -9.28 2.24
C THR A 181 -0.61 -7.98 2.25
N ASP A 182 -1.42 -7.80 1.22
CA ASP A 182 -2.20 -6.60 0.98
C ASP A 182 -3.62 -6.95 0.50
N VAL A 183 -4.53 -6.03 0.72
CA VAL A 183 -5.88 -6.04 0.15
C VAL A 183 -6.28 -4.62 -0.19
N CYS A 184 -7.25 -4.45 -1.07
CA CYS A 184 -7.86 -3.16 -1.33
C CYS A 184 -9.38 -3.26 -1.17
N VAL A 185 -9.98 -2.29 -0.48
CA VAL A 185 -11.42 -2.29 -0.16
C VAL A 185 -12.03 -0.92 -0.49
N PRO A 186 -13.36 -0.86 -0.73
CA PRO A 186 -14.03 0.42 -0.90
C PRO A 186 -13.74 1.37 0.28
N ILE A 187 -13.44 2.65 0.00
CA ILE A 187 -13.10 3.66 1.01
C ILE A 187 -14.12 3.71 2.16
N SER A 188 -15.42 3.53 1.86
CA SER A 188 -16.50 3.50 2.84
C SER A 188 -16.47 2.30 3.80
N ARG A 189 -15.75 1.22 3.43
CA ARG A 189 -15.60 -0.01 4.22
C ARG A 189 -14.23 -0.12 4.89
N LEU A 190 -13.29 0.74 4.51
CA LEU A 190 -11.91 0.73 5.01
C LEU A 190 -11.82 0.77 6.54
N PRO A 191 -12.58 1.62 7.27
CA PRO A 191 -12.48 1.67 8.73
C PRO A 191 -12.78 0.34 9.41
N ASP A 192 -13.89 -0.30 9.03
CA ASP A 192 -14.32 -1.57 9.60
C ASP A 192 -13.28 -2.66 9.32
N VAL A 193 -12.84 -2.76 8.06
CA VAL A 193 -11.91 -3.81 7.62
C VAL A 193 -10.54 -3.68 8.30
N VAL A 194 -10.01 -2.46 8.46
CA VAL A 194 -8.74 -2.22 9.16
C VAL A 194 -8.85 -2.58 10.64
N VAL A 195 -9.92 -2.15 11.32
CA VAL A 195 -10.14 -2.46 12.74
C VAL A 195 -10.30 -3.96 12.97
N GLU A 196 -11.12 -4.64 12.17
CA GLU A 196 -11.30 -6.10 12.25
C GLU A 196 -9.99 -6.85 11.96
N THR A 197 -9.20 -6.37 11.00
CA THR A 197 -7.90 -6.97 10.67
C THR A 197 -6.91 -6.82 11.83
N LYS A 198 -6.88 -5.65 12.47
CA LYS A 198 -6.06 -5.41 13.65
C LYS A 198 -6.41 -6.35 14.80
N GLN A 199 -7.70 -6.55 15.05
CA GLN A 199 -8.19 -7.48 16.06
C GLN A 199 -7.81 -8.93 15.73
N ASP A 200 -7.91 -9.35 14.47
CA ASP A 200 -7.52 -10.69 14.02
C ASP A 200 -6.02 -10.95 14.19
N LEU A 201 -5.16 -9.96 13.88
CA LEU A 201 -3.72 -10.04 14.13
C LEU A 201 -3.41 -10.31 15.61
N GLN A 202 -4.07 -9.56 16.50
CA GLN A 202 -3.91 -9.70 17.95
C GLN A 202 -4.43 -11.06 18.43
N ALA A 203 -5.63 -11.47 18.02
CA ALA A 203 -6.23 -12.75 18.41
C ALA A 203 -5.44 -13.95 17.89
N SER A 204 -4.77 -13.80 16.73
CA SER A 204 -3.93 -14.84 16.13
C SER A 204 -2.52 -14.91 16.70
N ASN A 205 -2.15 -13.98 17.59
CA ASN A 205 -0.80 -13.83 18.13
C ASN A 205 0.27 -13.75 17.02
N ILE A 206 0.02 -12.90 16.01
CA ILE A 206 0.92 -12.68 14.88
C ILE A 206 1.55 -11.29 15.00
N THR A 207 2.87 -11.21 14.84
CA THR A 207 3.57 -9.93 14.67
C THR A 207 3.33 -9.44 13.25
N GLY A 208 2.32 -8.61 13.06
CA GLY A 208 1.96 -8.06 11.75
C GLY A 208 1.65 -6.57 11.82
N PRO A 209 2.66 -5.69 11.95
CA PRO A 209 2.42 -4.25 11.82
C PRO A 209 1.72 -3.91 10.50
N MET A 210 0.81 -2.94 10.56
CA MET A 210 0.00 -2.52 9.42
C MET A 210 0.53 -1.19 8.85
N VAL A 211 0.59 -1.13 7.52
CA VAL A 211 0.97 0.07 6.77
C VAL A 211 0.09 0.15 5.54
N GLY A 212 -0.21 1.33 5.01
CA GLY A 212 -0.92 1.37 3.74
C GLY A 212 -1.16 2.70 3.08
N HIS A 213 -1.33 2.61 1.76
CA HIS A 213 -1.81 3.64 0.87
C HIS A 213 -3.33 3.81 1.05
N VAL A 214 -3.77 4.19 2.25
CA VAL A 214 -5.17 4.08 2.68
C VAL A 214 -6.13 4.96 1.90
N GLY A 215 -5.65 6.01 1.22
CA GLY A 215 -6.53 6.77 0.34
C GLY A 215 -6.90 6.09 -0.97
N ASP A 216 -6.22 5.01 -1.36
CA ASP A 216 -6.66 4.09 -2.41
C ASP A 216 -7.58 2.99 -1.87
N GLY A 217 -7.80 2.94 -0.56
CA GLY A 217 -8.47 1.82 0.11
C GLY A 217 -7.57 0.60 0.29
N ASN A 218 -6.27 0.75 0.01
CA ASN A 218 -5.28 -0.31 0.09
C ASN A 218 -4.49 -0.24 1.39
N PHE A 219 -4.34 -1.39 2.04
CA PHE A 219 -3.47 -1.54 3.20
C PHE A 219 -2.81 -2.92 3.22
N HIS A 220 -1.71 -2.99 3.97
CA HIS A 220 -0.78 -4.09 4.03
C HIS A 220 -0.62 -4.54 5.48
N CYS A 221 -0.35 -5.83 5.65
CA CYS A 221 0.16 -6.41 6.89
C CYS A 221 1.52 -7.01 6.58
N ILE A 222 2.57 -6.50 7.24
CA ILE A 222 3.93 -7.06 7.11
C ILE A 222 4.09 -8.11 8.21
N LEU A 223 3.85 -9.38 7.86
CA LEU A 223 3.82 -10.48 8.81
C LEU A 223 5.23 -10.99 9.08
N VAL A 224 5.70 -10.91 10.32
CA VAL A 224 7.05 -11.30 10.73
C VAL A 224 6.98 -12.58 11.56
N PHE A 225 7.61 -13.65 11.08
CA PHE A 225 7.45 -15.00 11.64
C PHE A 225 8.73 -15.83 11.55
N ASN A 226 8.86 -16.82 12.43
CA ASN A 226 9.92 -17.81 12.36
C ASN A 226 9.54 -18.92 11.38
N SER A 227 10.22 -19.00 10.24
CA SER A 227 9.96 -20.03 9.22
C SER A 227 10.36 -21.44 9.64
N GLN A 228 11.09 -21.59 10.75
CA GLN A 228 11.40 -22.88 11.36
C GLN A 228 10.31 -23.36 12.34
N ASP A 229 9.28 -22.55 12.59
CA ASP A 229 8.09 -22.92 13.37
C ASP A 229 6.90 -23.18 12.41
N PRO A 230 6.56 -24.46 12.14
CA PRO A 230 5.47 -24.80 11.23
C PRO A 230 4.10 -24.33 11.72
N GLU A 231 3.87 -24.27 13.03
CA GLU A 231 2.59 -23.79 13.58
C GLU A 231 2.43 -22.29 13.35
N GLU A 232 3.51 -21.53 13.52
CA GLU A 232 3.50 -20.11 13.20
C GLU A 232 3.27 -19.87 11.71
N ALA A 233 3.96 -20.59 10.83
CA ALA A 233 3.74 -20.52 9.39
C ALA A 233 2.27 -20.84 9.01
N GLN A 234 1.65 -21.82 9.67
CA GLN A 234 0.24 -22.14 9.46
C GLN A 234 -0.70 -21.02 9.93
N ARG A 235 -0.40 -20.36 11.07
CA ARG A 235 -1.18 -19.19 11.53
C ARG A 235 -1.10 -18.03 10.54
N ILE A 236 0.10 -17.78 9.98
CA ILE A 236 0.33 -16.76 8.94
C ILE A 236 -0.53 -17.05 7.71
N HIS A 237 -0.48 -18.28 7.19
CA HIS A 237 -1.29 -18.69 6.04
C HIS A 237 -2.80 -18.58 6.30
N ALA A 238 -3.26 -19.04 7.48
CA ALA A 238 -4.67 -18.95 7.84
C ALA A 238 -5.13 -17.48 7.97
N PHE A 239 -4.27 -16.60 8.48
CA PHE A 239 -4.56 -15.17 8.57
C PHE A 239 -4.65 -14.51 7.20
N THR A 240 -3.72 -14.80 6.28
CA THR A 240 -3.71 -14.17 4.94
C THR A 240 -4.95 -14.55 4.13
N GLU A 241 -5.41 -15.80 4.24
CA GLU A 241 -6.69 -16.23 3.65
C GLU A 241 -7.88 -15.48 4.24
N ARG A 242 -7.95 -15.35 5.58
CA ARG A 242 -9.05 -14.62 6.25
C ARG A 242 -9.05 -13.15 5.85
N LEU A 243 -7.88 -12.51 5.76
CA LEU A 243 -7.74 -11.14 5.30
C LEU A 243 -8.26 -10.97 3.87
N GLY A 244 -7.86 -11.85 2.95
CA GLY A 244 -8.36 -11.86 1.57
C GLY A 244 -9.88 -11.99 1.51
N ARG A 245 -10.45 -12.98 2.21
CA ARG A 245 -11.92 -13.19 2.25
C ARG A 245 -12.66 -12.03 2.92
N ARG A 246 -12.09 -11.39 3.95
CA ARG A 246 -12.64 -10.18 4.58
C ARG A 246 -12.75 -9.04 3.55
N ALA A 247 -11.71 -8.85 2.74
CA ALA A 247 -11.72 -7.84 1.68
C ALA A 247 -12.77 -8.16 0.61
N LEU A 248 -12.84 -9.41 0.13
CA LEU A 248 -13.86 -9.84 -0.84
C LEU A 248 -15.29 -9.64 -0.30
N ALA A 249 -15.54 -10.00 0.96
CA ALA A 249 -16.84 -9.80 1.61
C ALA A 249 -17.22 -8.32 1.75
N ALA A 250 -16.23 -7.42 1.83
CA ALA A 250 -16.44 -5.97 1.81
C ALA A 250 -16.60 -5.37 0.40
N GLY A 251 -16.59 -6.19 -0.65
CA GLY A 251 -16.64 -5.74 -2.05
C GLY A 251 -15.31 -5.19 -2.55
N GLY A 252 -14.21 -5.56 -1.90
CA GLY A 252 -12.84 -5.26 -2.32
C GLY A 252 -12.20 -6.39 -3.13
N THR A 253 -10.87 -6.35 -3.23
CA THR A 253 -10.04 -7.34 -3.92
C THR A 253 -9.05 -7.99 -2.94
N CYS A 254 -8.72 -9.26 -3.19
CA CYS A 254 -7.77 -10.00 -2.36
C CYS A 254 -6.32 -9.54 -2.49
N THR A 255 -6.01 -8.64 -3.44
CA THR A 255 -4.68 -8.07 -3.66
C THR A 255 -4.80 -6.69 -4.31
N GLY A 256 -4.15 -5.68 -3.73
CA GLY A 256 -4.18 -4.30 -4.25
C GLY A 256 -3.06 -4.06 -5.26
N GLU A 257 -1.83 -4.43 -4.89
CA GLU A 257 -0.61 -4.15 -5.66
C GLU A 257 0.39 -5.30 -5.72
N HIS A 258 0.38 -6.25 -4.78
CA HIS A 258 1.38 -7.33 -4.78
C HIS A 258 1.09 -8.47 -5.78
N GLY A 259 -0.09 -8.47 -6.39
CA GLY A 259 -0.53 -9.52 -7.30
C GLY A 259 -1.01 -10.81 -6.62
N VAL A 260 -1.32 -11.81 -7.42
CA VAL A 260 -1.88 -13.10 -7.00
C VAL A 260 -0.76 -14.10 -6.72
N GLY A 261 0.19 -14.15 -7.64
CA GLY A 261 1.27 -15.11 -7.64
C GLY A 261 0.84 -16.57 -7.45
N LEU A 262 1.51 -17.25 -6.52
CA LEU A 262 1.15 -18.64 -6.14
C LEU A 262 0.20 -18.67 -4.94
N GLY A 263 0.36 -17.72 -4.02
CA GLY A 263 -0.29 -17.76 -2.70
C GLY A 263 -1.77 -17.40 -2.71
N LYS A 264 -2.23 -16.56 -3.65
CA LYS A 264 -3.62 -16.06 -3.66
C LYS A 264 -4.49 -16.68 -4.76
N ARG A 265 -4.05 -17.77 -5.41
CA ARG A 265 -4.79 -18.41 -6.53
C ARG A 265 -6.21 -18.86 -6.12
N ALA A 266 -6.36 -19.39 -4.91
CA ALA A 266 -7.67 -19.77 -4.37
C ALA A 266 -8.57 -18.54 -4.17
N LEU A 267 -8.03 -17.43 -3.66
CA LEU A 267 -8.76 -16.18 -3.49
C LEU A 267 -9.13 -15.55 -4.84
N LEU A 268 -8.24 -15.62 -5.85
CA LEU A 268 -8.55 -15.18 -7.21
C LEU A 268 -9.73 -15.97 -7.80
N GLN A 269 -9.79 -17.28 -7.53
CA GLN A 269 -10.92 -18.11 -7.94
C GLN A 269 -12.23 -17.69 -7.26
N GLU A 270 -12.19 -17.36 -5.97
CA GLU A 270 -13.34 -16.83 -5.23
C GLU A 270 -13.75 -15.44 -5.77
N GLU A 271 -12.79 -14.59 -6.12
CA GLU A 271 -13.01 -13.21 -6.60
C GLU A 271 -13.59 -13.14 -8.02
N LEU A 272 -13.01 -13.90 -8.97
CA LEU A 272 -13.39 -13.83 -10.40
C LEU A 272 -14.48 -14.83 -10.80
N GLY A 273 -14.67 -15.89 -10.01
CA GLY A 273 -15.53 -17.01 -10.39
C GLY A 273 -15.00 -17.82 -11.59
N PRO A 274 -15.74 -18.87 -11.99
CA PRO A 274 -15.31 -19.78 -13.04
C PRO A 274 -15.19 -19.10 -14.41
N GLU A 275 -16.13 -18.21 -14.77
CA GLU A 275 -16.14 -17.53 -16.07
C GLU A 275 -14.96 -16.57 -16.23
N GLY A 276 -14.61 -15.85 -15.16
CA GLY A 276 -13.45 -14.95 -15.15
C GLY A 276 -12.15 -15.74 -15.31
N LEU A 277 -12.00 -16.85 -14.59
CA LEU A 277 -10.82 -17.72 -14.72
C LEU A 277 -10.71 -18.35 -16.10
N ASP A 278 -11.81 -18.83 -16.70
CA ASP A 278 -11.79 -19.41 -18.04
C ASP A 278 -11.43 -18.38 -19.11
N THR A 279 -11.84 -17.13 -18.91
CA THR A 279 -11.42 -15.99 -19.75
C THR A 279 -9.91 -15.78 -19.65
N LEU A 280 -9.34 -15.74 -18.44
CA LEU A 280 -7.90 -15.60 -18.24
C LEU A 280 -7.12 -16.77 -18.87
N ARG A 281 -7.58 -18.00 -18.70
CA ARG A 281 -6.98 -19.19 -19.32
C ARG A 281 -7.02 -19.13 -20.84
N SER A 282 -8.12 -18.65 -21.42
CA SER A 282 -8.27 -18.50 -22.87
C SER A 282 -7.27 -17.46 -23.42
N ILE A 283 -7.09 -16.34 -22.71
CA ILE A 283 -6.09 -15.32 -23.07
C ILE A 283 -4.68 -15.90 -22.98
N LYS A 284 -4.35 -16.60 -21.87
CA LYS A 284 -3.06 -17.28 -21.68
C LYS A 284 -2.77 -18.27 -22.79
N ALA A 285 -3.73 -19.13 -23.14
CA ALA A 285 -3.56 -20.12 -24.21
C ALA A 285 -3.39 -19.47 -25.59
N ALA A 286 -4.04 -18.34 -25.84
CA ALA A 286 -3.93 -17.61 -27.10
C ALA A 286 -2.56 -16.91 -27.25
N LEU A 287 -2.02 -16.34 -26.17
CA LEU A 287 -0.79 -15.56 -26.18
C LEU A 287 0.48 -16.38 -25.89
N ASP A 288 0.35 -17.50 -25.17
CA ASP A 288 1.44 -18.43 -24.84
C ASP A 288 0.96 -19.90 -24.98
N PRO A 289 0.75 -20.38 -26.22
CA PRO A 289 0.18 -21.71 -26.49
C PRO A 289 1.06 -22.87 -26.03
N HIS A 290 2.35 -22.63 -25.79
CA HIS A 290 3.30 -23.62 -25.28
C HIS A 290 3.49 -23.54 -23.76
N ASN A 291 2.80 -22.61 -23.08
CA ASN A 291 2.86 -22.39 -21.64
C ASN A 291 4.29 -22.21 -21.11
N LEU A 292 5.12 -21.44 -21.82
CA LEU A 292 6.51 -21.18 -21.47
C LEU A 292 6.66 -20.04 -20.46
N MET A 293 5.71 -19.10 -20.45
CA MET A 293 5.78 -17.87 -19.68
C MET A 293 5.22 -18.08 -18.27
N ASN A 294 6.11 -18.21 -17.29
CA ASN A 294 5.81 -18.31 -15.86
C ASN A 294 4.70 -19.35 -15.50
N PRO A 295 4.87 -20.64 -15.85
CA PRO A 295 3.83 -21.65 -15.70
C PRO A 295 3.42 -21.86 -14.23
N GLY A 296 2.11 -21.92 -13.99
CA GLY A 296 1.51 -22.18 -12.66
C GLY A 296 1.39 -20.97 -11.73
N LYS A 297 1.88 -19.79 -12.17
CA LYS A 297 1.65 -18.50 -11.51
C LYS A 297 0.29 -17.95 -11.94
N VAL A 298 -0.45 -17.31 -11.03
CA VAL A 298 -1.80 -16.73 -11.21
C VAL A 298 -2.91 -17.75 -11.51
N LEU A 299 -2.74 -18.60 -12.54
CA LEU A 299 -3.72 -19.58 -13.01
C LEU A 299 -3.36 -21.01 -12.60
#